data_AF-A0A7J7IGH4-F1
#
_entry.id   AF-A0A7J7IGH4-F1
#
_cell.length_a   1.000
_cell.length_b   1.000
_cell.length_c   1.000
_cell.angle_alpha   90.00
_cell.angle_beta   90.00
_cell.angle_gamma   90.00
#
_symmetry.space_group_name_H-M   'P 1'
#
loop_
_entity.id
_entity.type
_entity.pdbx_description
1 polymer ?
#
loop_
_entity_poly.entity_id
_entity_poly.type
_entity_poly.pdbx_seq_one_letter_code
_entity_poly.pdbx_strand_id
1 'polypeptide(L)'
;MEHHLGRDVYPPIKVIIADGQEDVTLKIADEGGGISRSSLPKIWTYMFTTATVPPDALIQDEYVTATGGGDHARAAVMDPLAGFGYGLPLSRLYARYFGGELSIASMEGFGTDAYVHLAKLGNRLEAVV
;
A
#
# COMPACT_ATOMS: atom_id res chain seq x y z
N MET A 1 -11.52 7.72 -8.73
CA MET A 1 -12.12 7.16 -9.97
C MET A 1 -11.27 5.96 -10.32
N GLU A 2 -11.84 4.77 -10.39
CA GLU A 2 -11.10 3.53 -10.65
C GLU A 2 -10.70 3.49 -12.14
N HIS A 3 -9.39 3.55 -12.40
CA HIS A 3 -8.83 3.77 -13.75
C HIS A 3 -9.16 2.65 -14.75
N HIS A 4 -9.38 1.42 -14.27
CA HIS A 4 -9.68 0.25 -15.10
C HIS A 4 -11.10 -0.28 -14.92
N LEU A 5 -12.01 0.51 -14.33
CA LEU A 5 -13.39 0.09 -14.14
C LEU A 5 -14.02 -0.29 -15.49
N GLY A 6 -14.63 -1.47 -15.57
CA GLY A 6 -15.27 -1.98 -16.78
C GLY A 6 -14.36 -2.71 -17.76
N ARG A 7 -13.10 -3.01 -17.39
CA ARG A 7 -12.26 -3.95 -18.15
C ARG A 7 -12.48 -5.39 -17.68
N ASP A 8 -12.51 -6.33 -18.62
CA ASP A 8 -12.58 -7.76 -18.31
C ASP A 8 -11.25 -8.30 -17.74
N VAL A 9 -10.15 -7.63 -18.03
CA VAL A 9 -8.79 -7.99 -17.60
C VAL A 9 -8.08 -6.77 -17.03
N TYR A 10 -7.61 -6.91 -15.80
CA TYR A 10 -6.80 -5.89 -15.12
C TYR A 10 -5.32 -6.04 -15.48
N PRO A 11 -4.58 -4.93 -15.66
CA PRO A 11 -3.15 -5.01 -15.87
C PRO A 11 -2.46 -5.61 -14.63
N PRO A 12 -1.43 -6.46 -14.82
CA PRO A 12 -0.75 -7.09 -13.69
C PRO A 12 0.11 -6.09 -12.93
N ILE A 13 0.22 -6.27 -11.61
CA ILE A 13 1.23 -5.61 -10.79
C ILE A 13 2.58 -6.25 -11.10
N LYS A 14 3.56 -5.44 -11.48
CA LYS A 14 4.92 -5.90 -11.81
C LYS A 14 5.82 -5.72 -10.60
N VAL A 15 6.39 -6.82 -10.12
CA VAL A 15 7.38 -6.79 -9.03
C VAL A 15 8.75 -7.13 -9.59
N ILE A 16 9.72 -6.25 -9.36
CA ILE A 16 11.11 -6.42 -9.78
C ILE A 16 11.98 -6.40 -8.54
N ILE A 17 12.82 -7.42 -8.38
CA ILE A 17 13.76 -7.54 -7.27
C ILE A 17 15.16 -7.38 -7.86
N ALA A 18 15.90 -6.39 -7.38
CA ALA A 18 17.28 -6.14 -7.76
C ALA A 18 18.18 -6.40 -6.56
N ASP A 19 19.14 -7.32 -6.75
CA ASP A 19 20.17 -7.62 -5.77
C ASP A 19 21.43 -6.80 -6.06
N GLY A 20 21.56 -5.64 -5.41
CA GLY A 20 22.73 -4.78 -5.50
C GLY A 20 23.89 -5.28 -4.63
N GLN A 21 25.06 -4.64 -4.75
CA GLN A 21 26.19 -4.97 -3.87
C GLN A 21 25.95 -4.49 -2.42
N GLU A 22 25.29 -3.34 -2.25
CA GLU A 22 25.08 -2.71 -0.94
C GLU A 22 23.64 -2.87 -0.42
N ASP A 23 22.67 -2.97 -1.33
CA ASP A 23 21.25 -2.96 -1.04
C ASP A 23 20.46 -3.97 -1.87
N VAL A 24 19.32 -4.39 -1.34
CA VAL A 24 18.28 -5.10 -2.08
C VAL A 24 17.16 -4.11 -2.36
N THR A 25 16.79 -3.96 -3.62
CA THR A 25 15.70 -3.05 -4.03
C THR A 25 14.52 -3.85 -4.56
N LEU A 26 13.33 -3.56 -4.02
CA LEU A 26 12.06 -4.05 -4.54
C LEU A 26 11.35 -2.89 -5.24
N LYS A 27 11.07 -3.04 -6.53
CA LYS A 27 10.18 -2.17 -7.28
C LYS A 27 8.83 -2.85 -7.45
N ILE A 28 7.76 -2.20 -7.01
CA ILE A 28 6.38 -2.63 -7.21
C ILE A 28 5.71 -1.58 -8.11
N ALA A 29 5.28 -2.00 -9.30
CA ALA A 29 4.72 -1.11 -10.30
C ALA A 29 3.28 -1.52 -10.63
N ASP A 30 2.37 -0.56 -10.56
CA ASP A 30 0.98 -0.69 -10.99
C ASP A 30 0.68 0.17 -12.22
N GLU A 31 -0.50 -0.05 -12.80
CA GLU A 31 -1.10 0.82 -13.82
C GLU A 31 -2.42 1.43 -13.31
N GLY A 32 -2.51 1.73 -12.01
CA GLY A 32 -3.74 2.13 -11.33
C GLY A 32 -4.24 3.55 -11.61
N GLY A 33 -3.65 4.26 -12.57
CA GLY A 33 -3.98 5.65 -12.91
C GLY A 33 -3.13 6.71 -12.19
N GLY A 34 -2.30 6.31 -11.24
CA GLY A 34 -1.31 7.19 -10.60
C GLY A 34 -1.88 8.21 -9.61
N ILE A 35 -1.00 9.07 -9.10
CA ILE A 35 -1.25 10.08 -8.06
C ILE A 35 -1.00 11.46 -8.67
N SER A 36 -1.94 12.39 -8.45
CA SER A 36 -1.78 13.76 -8.94
C SER A 36 -0.61 14.48 -8.28
N ARG A 37 0.05 15.37 -9.04
CA ARG A 37 1.22 16.15 -8.55
C ARG A 37 0.89 16.97 -7.30
N SER A 38 -0.35 17.45 -7.18
CA SER A 38 -0.81 18.23 -6.02
C SER A 38 -1.06 17.38 -4.77
N SER A 39 -1.27 16.08 -4.92
CA SER A 39 -1.51 15.14 -3.82
C SER A 39 -0.25 14.41 -3.37
N LEU A 40 0.74 14.29 -4.24
CA LEU A 40 2.02 13.61 -3.98
C LEU A 40 2.69 13.99 -2.65
N PRO A 41 2.75 15.27 -2.23
CA PRO A 41 3.33 15.61 -0.92
C PRO A 41 2.52 15.08 0.27
N LYS A 42 1.20 14.93 0.11
CA LYS A 42 0.27 14.57 1.19
C LYS A 42 0.28 13.08 1.51
N ILE A 43 0.74 12.22 0.59
CA ILE A 43 0.73 10.75 0.76
C ILE A 43 1.59 10.28 1.94
N TRP A 44 2.51 11.13 2.40
CA TRP A 44 3.38 10.87 3.55
C TRP A 44 2.82 11.39 4.87
N THR A 45 1.67 12.06 4.87
CA THR A 45 1.03 12.56 6.08
C THR A 45 0.16 11.47 6.69
N TYR A 46 0.29 11.25 7.99
CA TYR A 46 -0.61 10.36 8.75
C TYR A 46 -2.07 10.80 8.57
N MET A 47 -2.98 9.83 8.52
CA MET A 47 -4.43 10.03 8.30
C MET A 47 -4.82 10.61 6.93
N PHE A 48 -3.87 10.89 6.03
CA PHE A 48 -4.22 11.28 4.67
C PHE A 48 -4.74 10.06 3.89
N THR A 49 -5.95 10.18 3.35
CA THR A 49 -6.60 9.12 2.58
C THR A 49 -7.45 9.72 1.46
N THR A 50 -7.55 9.02 0.35
CA THR A 50 -8.50 9.30 -0.74
C THR A 50 -9.69 8.36 -0.73
N ALA A 51 -9.70 7.37 0.18
CA ALA A 51 -10.84 6.49 0.39
C ALA A 51 -12.02 7.30 0.93
N THR A 52 -13.21 7.04 0.38
CA THR A 52 -14.45 7.71 0.77
C THR A 52 -15.21 6.96 1.87
N VAL A 53 -14.65 5.85 2.36
CA VAL A 53 -15.27 5.03 3.40
C VAL A 53 -15.20 5.80 4.72
N PRO A 54 -16.34 6.04 5.39
CA PRO A 54 -16.35 6.76 6.66
C PRO A 54 -15.60 5.97 7.75
N PRO A 55 -14.89 6.65 8.69
CA PRO A 55 -14.10 5.99 9.73
C PRO A 55 -14.89 4.97 10.55
N ASP A 56 -16.16 5.23 10.83
CA ASP A 56 -17.03 4.34 11.60
C ASP A 56 -17.27 2.99 10.89
N ALA A 57 -17.22 2.98 9.56
CA ALA A 57 -17.34 1.76 8.75
C ALA A 57 -16.00 1.01 8.62
N LEU A 58 -14.87 1.65 8.92
CA LEU A 58 -13.55 0.99 8.95
C LEU A 58 -13.32 0.21 10.26
N ILE A 59 -14.08 0.50 11.31
CA ILE A 59 -13.92 -0.04 12.66
C ILE A 59 -15.01 -1.07 12.99
N GLN A 60 -15.94 -1.33 12.07
CA GLN A 60 -16.98 -2.34 12.27
C GLN A 60 -16.40 -3.75 12.15
N ASP A 61 -15.96 -4.24 13.30
CA ASP A 61 -15.67 -5.64 13.58
C ASP A 61 -17.02 -6.39 13.58
N GLU A 62 -17.42 -6.97 12.44
CA GLU A 62 -18.62 -7.81 12.38
C GLU A 62 -18.35 -9.16 13.07
N TYR A 63 -18.22 -9.13 14.40
CA TYR A 63 -18.47 -10.30 15.24
C TYR A 63 -19.98 -10.51 15.37
N VAL A 64 -20.66 -10.83 14.26
CA VAL A 64 -21.98 -11.45 14.33
C VAL A 64 -21.73 -12.94 14.51
N THR A 65 -21.78 -13.37 15.78
CA THR A 65 -21.80 -14.79 16.14
C THR A 65 -22.88 -15.49 15.31
N ALA A 66 -22.44 -16.46 14.51
CA ALA A 66 -23.28 -17.36 13.76
C ALA A 66 -24.32 -18.03 14.68
N THR A 67 -25.54 -17.53 14.66
CA THR A 67 -26.73 -18.25 15.12
C THR A 67 -27.73 -18.33 13.98
N GLY A 68 -27.44 -19.19 13.00
CA GLY A 68 -28.44 -19.54 11.99
C GLY A 68 -27.87 -20.13 10.72
N GLY A 69 -27.66 -21.46 10.72
CA GLY A 69 -27.88 -22.35 9.57
C GLY A 69 -27.25 -22.02 8.22
N GLY A 70 -26.17 -22.74 7.91
CA GLY A 70 -25.92 -23.35 6.59
C GLY A 70 -25.96 -22.44 5.36
N ASP A 71 -24.79 -21.94 4.97
CA ASP A 71 -24.24 -22.09 3.61
C ASP A 71 -22.84 -21.46 3.57
N HIS A 72 -21.86 -22.17 3.01
CA HIS A 72 -20.44 -21.79 3.00
C HIS A 72 -20.10 -20.63 2.05
N ALA A 73 -21.02 -19.69 1.84
CA ALA A 73 -20.74 -18.41 1.18
C ALA A 73 -20.49 -17.36 2.28
N ARG A 74 -19.30 -17.42 2.90
CA ARG A 74 -18.76 -16.27 3.63
C ARG A 74 -18.53 -15.18 2.59
N ALA A 75 -19.57 -14.38 2.34
CA ALA A 75 -19.40 -13.06 1.78
C ALA A 75 -18.35 -12.40 2.68
N ALA A 76 -17.15 -12.24 2.14
CA ALA A 76 -16.06 -11.60 2.82
C ALA A 76 -16.55 -10.23 3.25
N VAL A 77 -16.79 -10.05 4.54
CA VAL A 77 -16.78 -8.74 5.18
C VAL A 77 -15.35 -8.25 4.94
N MET A 78 -15.15 -7.59 3.80
CA MET A 78 -13.83 -7.16 3.37
C MET A 78 -13.45 -5.98 4.25
N ASP A 79 -12.52 -6.22 5.17
CA ASP A 79 -11.80 -5.14 5.83
C ASP A 79 -11.36 -4.15 4.75
N PRO A 80 -11.73 -2.87 4.84
CA PRO A 80 -11.42 -1.89 3.81
C PRO A 80 -9.90 -1.84 3.60
N LEU A 81 -9.46 -2.19 2.39
CA LEU A 81 -8.04 -2.22 2.03
C LEU A 81 -7.34 -0.86 2.22
N ALA A 82 -8.11 0.22 2.18
CA ALA A 82 -7.68 1.59 2.43
C ALA A 82 -8.72 2.34 3.27
N GLY A 83 -8.26 3.33 4.04
CA GLY A 83 -9.17 4.12 4.88
C GLY A 83 -8.42 4.95 5.92
N PHE A 84 -7.62 4.30 6.76
CA PHE A 84 -6.98 4.97 7.89
C PHE A 84 -5.81 5.92 7.54
N GLY A 85 -5.24 5.81 6.34
CA GLY A 85 -4.16 6.72 5.91
C GLY A 85 -2.83 6.56 6.65
N TYR A 86 -2.54 5.38 7.20
CA TYR A 86 -1.29 5.10 7.91
C TYR A 86 -0.27 4.26 7.12
N GLY A 87 -0.69 3.57 6.06
CA GLY A 87 0.13 2.59 5.35
C GLY A 87 1.46 3.15 4.84
N LEU A 88 1.43 4.13 3.92
CA LEU A 88 2.64 4.72 3.34
C LEU A 88 3.62 5.33 4.37
N PRO A 89 3.19 6.21 5.31
CA PRO A 89 4.11 6.75 6.29
C PRO A 89 4.71 5.67 7.21
N LEU A 90 3.92 4.65 7.59
CA LEU A 90 4.39 3.56 8.43
C LEU A 90 5.36 2.62 7.68
N SER A 91 5.06 2.25 6.44
CA SER A 91 5.96 1.46 5.61
C SER A 91 7.30 2.16 5.38
N ARG A 92 7.29 3.49 5.19
CA ARG A 92 8.54 4.27 5.11
C ARG A 92 9.31 4.29 6.41
N LEU A 93 8.62 4.39 7.55
CA LEU A 93 9.25 4.28 8.87
C LEU A 93 9.96 2.92 9.03
N TYR A 94 9.28 1.82 8.68
CA TYR A 94 9.90 0.48 8.74
C TYR A 94 11.09 0.33 7.80
N ALA A 95 11.01 0.82 6.57
CA ALA A 95 12.14 0.77 5.63
C ALA A 95 13.35 1.53 6.19
N ARG A 96 13.12 2.73 6.75
CA ARG A 96 14.18 3.56 7.35
C ARG A 96 14.78 2.97 8.62
N TYR A 97 13.97 2.31 9.45
CA TYR A 97 14.44 1.65 10.66
C TYR A 97 15.59 0.68 10.36
N PHE A 98 15.46 -0.10 9.28
CA PHE A 98 16.50 -1.02 8.79
C PHE A 98 17.51 -0.36 7.84
N GLY A 99 17.70 0.96 7.93
CA GLY A 99 18.70 1.70 7.15
C GLY A 99 18.41 1.77 5.64
N GLY A 100 17.15 1.59 5.26
CA GLY A 100 16.63 1.66 3.91
C GLY A 100 15.78 2.91 3.64
N GLU A 101 14.96 2.85 2.60
CA GLU A 101 14.03 3.93 2.22
C GLU A 101 12.85 3.36 1.41
N LEU A 102 11.65 3.92 1.59
CA LEU A 102 10.53 3.75 0.66
C LEU A 102 10.36 5.06 -0.12
N SER A 103 10.41 4.98 -1.45
CA SER A 103 10.16 6.11 -2.35
C SER A 103 9.05 5.79 -3.35
N ILE A 104 8.34 6.82 -3.79
CA ILE A 104 7.20 6.71 -4.71
C ILE A 104 7.48 7.58 -5.93
N ALA A 105 7.34 7.00 -7.12
CA ALA A 105 7.32 7.71 -8.39
C ALA A 105 6.00 7.43 -9.09
N SER A 106 5.19 8.45 -9.32
CA SER A 106 3.84 8.27 -9.87
C SER A 106 3.63 9.13 -11.12
N MET A 107 2.89 8.58 -12.07
CA MET A 107 2.48 9.22 -13.30
C MET A 107 0.97 9.26 -13.36
N GLU A 108 0.41 10.45 -13.10
CA GLU A 108 -1.04 10.70 -13.19
C GLU A 108 -1.56 10.36 -14.60
N GLY A 109 -2.65 9.59 -14.64
CA GLY A 109 -3.22 9.03 -15.87
C GLY A 109 -2.60 7.70 -16.31
N PHE A 110 -1.62 7.15 -15.57
CA PHE A 110 -0.99 5.87 -15.91
C PHE A 110 -0.87 4.93 -14.71
N GLY A 111 0.00 5.22 -13.74
CA GLY A 111 0.34 4.26 -12.69
C GLY A 111 1.38 4.77 -11.70
N THR A 112 1.69 3.94 -10.71
CA THR A 112 2.65 4.25 -9.65
C THR A 112 3.70 3.16 -9.50
N ASP A 113 4.95 3.59 -9.35
CA ASP A 113 6.07 2.77 -8.93
C ASP A 113 6.41 3.07 -7.47
N ALA A 114 6.47 2.04 -6.64
CA ALA A 114 7.01 2.09 -5.29
C ALA A 114 8.36 1.36 -5.24
N TYR A 115 9.39 2.04 -4.72
CA TYR A 115 10.74 1.50 -4.56
C TYR A 115 11.05 1.35 -3.07
N VAL A 116 11.29 0.13 -2.63
CA VAL A 116 11.76 -0.19 -1.28
C VAL A 116 13.24 -0.57 -1.39
N HIS A 117 14.10 0.26 -0.79
CA HIS A 117 15.52 -0.03 -0.63
C HIS A 117 15.74 -0.59 0.76
N LEU A 118 16.42 -1.74 0.87
CA LEU A 118 16.80 -2.34 2.13
C LEU A 118 18.31 -2.57 2.13
N ALA A 119 18.99 -2.22 3.21
CA ALA A 119 20.41 -2.52 3.36
C ALA A 119 20.62 -4.05 3.39
N LYS A 120 21.67 -4.54 2.73
CA LYS A 120 22.08 -5.94 2.93
C LYS A 120 22.52 -6.16 4.38
N LEU A 121 22.04 -7.24 4.98
CA LEU A 121 22.28 -7.59 6.38
C LEU A 121 23.77 -7.60 6.70
N GLY A 122 24.17 -6.91 7.77
CA GLY A 122 25.51 -6.98 8.37
C GLY A 122 26.27 -5.67 8.52
N ASN A 123 25.88 -4.60 7.80
CA ASN A 123 26.77 -3.43 7.61
C ASN A 123 26.20 -2.10 8.14
N ARG A 124 24.95 -2.06 8.61
CA ARG A 124 24.31 -0.84 9.12
C ARG A 124 23.57 -1.14 10.42
N LEU A 125 23.79 -0.30 11.43
CA LEU A 125 23.03 -0.32 12.67
C LEU A 125 21.60 0.16 12.41
N GLU A 126 20.65 -0.43 13.13
CA GLU A 126 19.26 0.03 13.14
C GLU A 126 19.21 1.48 13.63
N ALA A 127 18.45 2.32 12.94
CA ALA A 127 18.29 3.71 13.33
C ALA A 127 17.35 3.79 14.53
N VAL A 128 17.89 4.00 15.73
CA VAL A 128 17.10 4.37 16.91
C VAL A 128 16.72 5.84 16.74
N VAL A 129 15.45 6.09 16.42
CA VAL A 129 14.86 7.44 16.33
C VAL A 129 14.71 8.03 17.73
#